data_AF-A0A7C5S1X9-F1
#
_entry.id   AF-A0A7C5S1X9-F1
#
_cell.length_a   1.000
_cell.length_b   1.000
_cell.length_c   1.000
_cell.angle_alpha   90.00
_cell.angle_beta   90.00
_cell.angle_gamma   90.00
#
_symmetry.space_group_name_H-M   'P 1'
#
loop_
_entity.id
_entity.type
_entity.pdbx_description
1 polymer ?
#
loop_
_entity_poly.entity_id
_entity_poly.type
_entity_poly.pdbx_seq_one_letter_code
_entity_poly.pdbx_strand_id
1 'polypeptide(L)'
;MAEAAQGFIRAPPHYNVRMAVQLDRQARLKLAELALSGDKPARDRLLDDLRPRLFRFIMRHVGDHDLAEEITQESLVRIFEKFDAVRAPAAFDGWAFQVASNILRDHFRRARRDEHLRGKLQLLEWGEA
;
A
#
# COMPACT_ATOMS: atom_id res chain seq x y z
N MET A 1 -23.18 -3.06 -32.70
CA MET A 1 -22.02 -2.32 -33.26
C MET A 1 -21.68 -1.23 -32.27
N ALA A 2 -20.40 -1.16 -31.89
CA ALA A 2 -19.64 -0.25 -31.00
C ALA A 2 -20.37 0.98 -30.40
N GLU A 3 -20.07 1.45 -29.18
CA GLU A 3 -18.72 1.91 -28.82
C GLU A 3 -18.57 2.17 -27.31
N ALA A 4 -17.39 1.83 -26.80
CA ALA A 4 -16.94 2.05 -25.44
C ALA A 4 -16.42 3.48 -25.23
N ALA A 5 -16.83 4.14 -24.15
CA ALA A 5 -16.13 5.28 -23.56
C ALA A 5 -16.11 5.05 -22.03
N GLN A 6 -15.03 4.51 -21.47
CA GLN A 6 -13.82 5.23 -21.05
C GLN A 6 -14.14 6.36 -20.06
N GLY A 7 -13.93 6.07 -18.78
CA GLY A 7 -14.11 7.01 -17.68
C GLY A 7 -13.78 6.42 -16.31
N PHE A 8 -12.85 5.46 -16.25
CA PHE A 8 -12.33 4.91 -14.99
C PHE A 8 -10.98 5.57 -14.74
N ILE A 9 -10.97 6.79 -14.19
CA ILE A 9 -9.87 7.50 -13.48
C ILE A 9 -10.43 8.86 -13.05
N ARG A 10 -11.04 8.95 -11.86
CA ARG A 10 -10.90 10.08 -10.92
C ARG A 10 -11.58 9.73 -9.59
N ALA A 11 -10.80 9.33 -8.59
CA ALA A 11 -11.17 9.58 -7.20
C ALA A 11 -10.51 10.91 -6.77
N PRO A 12 -11.25 11.90 -6.22
CA PRO A 12 -10.77 13.26 -5.93
C PRO A 12 -9.85 13.40 -4.70
N PRO A 13 -9.27 14.60 -4.45
CA PRO A 13 -8.19 14.79 -3.48
C PRO A 13 -8.72 14.79 -2.04
N HIS A 14 -7.86 14.30 -1.15
CA HIS A 14 -8.04 14.19 0.32
C HIS A 14 -9.13 13.19 0.75
N TYR A 15 -8.72 11.94 0.97
CA TYR A 15 -9.52 10.94 1.68
C TYR A 15 -9.88 11.46 3.07
N ASN A 16 -11.13 11.91 3.24
CA ASN A 16 -11.67 12.32 4.54
C ASN A 16 -11.63 11.14 5.52
N VAL A 17 -10.83 11.28 6.58
CA VAL A 17 -10.58 10.31 7.67
C VAL A 17 -11.85 9.97 8.50
N ARG A 18 -13.03 10.47 8.12
CA ARG A 18 -14.24 10.43 8.95
C ARG A 18 -15.18 9.24 8.73
N MET A 19 -14.87 8.34 7.81
CA MET A 19 -15.59 7.07 7.63
C MET A 19 -14.61 5.89 7.58
N ALA A 20 -13.66 5.83 8.52
CA ALA A 20 -13.12 4.54 8.90
C ALA A 20 -14.27 3.80 9.59
N VAL A 21 -15.06 3.03 8.84
CA VAL A 21 -15.80 1.92 9.42
C VAL A 21 -14.71 1.04 10.01
N GLN A 22 -14.39 1.21 11.29
CA GLN A 22 -13.51 0.28 11.99
C GLN A 22 -14.30 -1.02 12.07
N LEU A 23 -14.15 -1.85 11.05
CA LEU A 23 -14.71 -3.18 11.07
C LEU A 23 -14.11 -3.87 12.29
N ASP A 24 -14.95 -4.53 13.07
CA ASP A 24 -14.40 -5.41 14.09
C ASP A 24 -13.67 -6.60 13.42
N ARG A 25 -12.99 -7.40 14.23
CA ARG A 25 -12.22 -8.55 13.73
C ARG A 25 -13.11 -9.57 13.00
N GLN A 26 -14.35 -9.76 13.43
CA GLN A 26 -15.27 -10.73 12.85
C GLN A 26 -15.80 -10.25 11.50
N ALA A 27 -16.16 -8.98 11.40
CA ALA A 27 -16.59 -8.34 10.15
C ALA A 27 -15.47 -8.37 9.09
N ARG A 28 -14.21 -8.09 9.46
CA ARG A 28 -13.07 -8.23 8.55
C ARG A 28 -12.87 -9.67 8.09
N LEU A 29 -12.97 -10.63 9.00
CA LEU A 29 -12.83 -12.04 8.66
C LEU A 29 -13.89 -12.45 7.63
N LYS A 30 -15.14 -12.02 7.83
CA LYS A 30 -16.24 -12.30 6.91
C LYS A 30 -16.02 -11.65 5.54
N LEU A 31 -15.54 -10.41 5.50
CA LEU A 31 -15.19 -9.76 4.23
C LEU A 31 -14.02 -10.45 3.54
N ALA A 32 -13.00 -10.91 4.28
CA ALA A 32 -11.90 -11.67 3.72
C ALA A 32 -12.36 -13.02 3.16
N GLU A 33 -13.29 -13.72 3.82
CA GLU A 33 -13.92 -14.93 3.28
C GLU A 33 -14.60 -14.67 1.93
N LEU A 34 -15.46 -13.65 1.88
CA LEU A 34 -16.19 -13.29 0.65
C LEU A 34 -15.22 -12.84 -0.46
N ALA A 35 -14.26 -11.98 -0.13
CA ALA A 35 -13.29 -11.48 -1.08
C ALA A 35 -12.44 -12.61 -1.69
N LEU A 36 -11.99 -13.57 -0.87
CA LEU A 36 -11.23 -14.74 -1.34
C LEU A 36 -12.09 -15.73 -2.14
N SER A 37 -13.42 -15.68 -1.99
CA SER A 37 -14.35 -16.43 -2.84
C SER A 37 -14.61 -15.79 -4.21
N GLY A 38 -14.01 -14.63 -4.49
CA GLY A 38 -14.16 -13.89 -5.76
C GLY A 38 -15.17 -12.75 -5.72
N ASP A 39 -15.74 -12.42 -4.55
CA ASP A 39 -16.64 -11.27 -4.38
C ASP A 39 -15.85 -9.97 -4.50
N LYS A 40 -15.94 -9.32 -5.67
CA LYS A 40 -15.23 -8.07 -5.97
C LYS A 40 -15.66 -6.93 -5.02
N PRO A 41 -16.96 -6.66 -4.77
CA PRO A 41 -17.37 -5.69 -3.76
C PRO A 41 -16.80 -5.95 -2.36
N ALA A 42 -16.73 -7.20 -1.92
CA ALA A 42 -16.15 -7.54 -0.61
C ALA A 42 -14.65 -7.25 -0.58
N ARG A 43 -13.93 -7.54 -1.68
CA ARG A 43 -12.52 -7.21 -1.83
C ARG A 43 -12.28 -5.70 -1.74
N ASP A 44 -13.06 -4.90 -2.46
CA ASP A 44 -12.93 -3.45 -2.46
C ASP A 44 -13.14 -2.87 -1.04
N ARG A 45 -14.20 -3.32 -0.34
CA ARG A 45 -14.47 -2.93 1.05
C ARG A 45 -13.36 -3.34 2.03
N LEU A 46 -12.76 -4.51 1.81
CA LEU A 46 -11.65 -4.99 2.64
C LEU A 46 -10.40 -4.13 2.45
N LEU A 47 -10.12 -3.69 1.22
CA LEU A 47 -9.02 -2.77 0.92
C LEU A 47 -9.27 -1.37 1.47
N ASP A 48 -10.52 -0.89 1.42
CA ASP A 48 -10.92 0.39 2.01
C ASP A 48 -10.73 0.42 3.52
N ASP A 49 -11.05 -0.66 4.25
CA ASP A 49 -10.76 -0.79 5.70
C ASP A 49 -9.25 -0.85 5.97
N LEU A 50 -8.51 -1.56 5.11
CA LEU A 50 -7.08 -1.78 5.27
C LEU A 50 -6.26 -0.49 5.04
N ARG A 51 -6.63 0.33 4.06
CA ARG A 51 -5.92 1.56 3.66
C ARG A 51 -5.54 2.47 4.85
N PRO A 52 -6.48 2.95 5.69
CA PRO A 52 -6.14 3.84 6.80
C PRO A 52 -5.28 3.15 7.88
N ARG A 53 -5.34 1.83 8.00
CA ARG A 53 -4.51 1.06 8.94
C ARG A 53 -3.08 0.94 8.43
N LEU A 54 -2.90 0.69 7.13
CA LEU A 54 -1.60 0.70 6.46
C LEU A 54 -0.97 2.09 6.52
N PHE A 55 -1.72 3.13 6.18
CA PHE A 55 -1.23 4.51 6.23
C PHE A 55 -0.69 4.86 7.63
N ARG A 56 -1.47 4.61 8.69
CA ARG A 56 -1.00 4.85 10.07
C ARG A 56 0.21 4.01 10.48
N PHE A 57 0.34 2.80 9.94
CA PHE A 57 1.51 1.96 10.18
C PHE A 57 2.73 2.54 9.47
N ILE A 58 2.62 2.87 8.19
CA ILE A 58 3.69 3.43 7.36
C ILE A 58 4.13 4.81 7.88
N MET A 59 3.19 5.71 8.18
CA MET A 59 3.46 7.03 8.78
C MET A 59 4.36 6.95 10.01
N ARG A 60 4.14 5.95 10.88
CA ARG A 60 4.95 5.74 12.08
C ARG A 60 6.39 5.33 11.79
N HIS A 61 6.68 4.81 10.59
CA HIS A 61 8.01 4.38 10.19
C HIS A 61 8.75 5.45 9.38
N VAL A 62 8.04 6.19 8.52
CA VAL A 62 8.69 7.15 7.60
C VAL A 62 8.65 8.58 8.12
N GLY A 63 7.66 8.95 8.94
CA GLY A 63 7.52 10.31 9.47
C GLY A 63 7.16 11.38 8.43
N ASP A 64 7.03 11.01 7.16
CA ASP A 64 6.72 11.88 6.03
C ASP A 64 5.35 11.50 5.45
N HIS A 65 4.46 12.49 5.31
CA HIS A 65 3.09 12.30 4.87
C HIS A 65 2.98 11.81 3.42
N ASP A 66 3.71 12.46 2.52
CA ASP A 66 3.59 12.20 1.09
C ASP A 66 4.23 10.86 0.73
N LEU A 67 5.38 10.57 1.34
CA LEU A 67 6.01 9.27 1.22
C LEU A 67 5.13 8.15 1.81
N ALA A 68 4.45 8.40 2.92
CA ALA A 68 3.56 7.40 3.49
C ALA A 68 2.35 7.13 2.60
N GLU A 69 1.79 8.15 1.97
CA GLU A 69 0.70 8.00 0.99
C GLU A 69 1.18 7.19 -0.22
N GLU A 70 2.36 7.50 -0.77
CA GLU A 70 2.97 6.77 -1.89
C GLU A 70 3.14 5.28 -1.55
N ILE A 71 3.79 4.96 -0.42
CA ILE A 71 4.01 3.57 0.00
C ILE A 71 2.69 2.87 0.31
N THR A 72 1.69 3.58 0.84
CA THR A 72 0.36 3.00 1.10
C THR A 72 -0.31 2.60 -0.21
N GLN A 73 -0.27 3.46 -1.22
CA GLN A 73 -0.82 3.16 -2.54
C GLN A 73 -0.09 1.99 -3.19
N GLU A 74 1.25 2.00 -3.19
CA GLU A 74 2.07 0.88 -3.71
C GLU A 74 1.75 -0.44 -2.98
N SER A 75 1.53 -0.38 -1.66
CA SER A 75 1.12 -1.54 -0.86
C SER A 75 -0.24 -2.07 -1.32
N LEU A 76 -1.24 -1.22 -1.45
CA LEU A 76 -2.59 -1.62 -1.86
C LEU A 76 -2.61 -2.24 -3.26
N VAL A 77 -1.85 -1.67 -4.21
CA VAL A 77 -1.69 -2.24 -5.56
C VAL A 77 -1.10 -3.65 -5.48
N ARG A 78 0.01 -3.85 -4.75
CA ARG A 78 0.63 -5.18 -4.61
C ARG A 78 -0.27 -6.19 -3.90
N ILE A 79 -1.03 -5.73 -2.91
CA ILE A 79 -2.00 -6.55 -2.17
C ILE A 79 -3.15 -6.97 -3.10
N PHE A 80 -3.63 -6.06 -3.94
CA PHE A 80 -4.65 -6.36 -4.94
C PHE A 80 -4.16 -7.38 -5.98
N GLU A 81 -2.95 -7.20 -6.51
CA GLU A 81 -2.35 -8.10 -7.51
C GLU A 81 -2.09 -9.51 -6.97
N LYS A 82 -1.73 -9.61 -5.68
CA LYS A 82 -1.37 -10.87 -5.03
C LYS A 82 -2.45 -11.39 -4.10
N PHE A 83 -3.68 -10.90 -4.26
CA PHE A 83 -4.78 -11.21 -3.35
C PHE A 83 -5.00 -12.73 -3.22
N ASP A 84 -4.86 -13.46 -4.32
CA ASP A 84 -5.05 -14.92 -4.40
C ASP A 84 -3.92 -15.72 -3.71
N ALA A 85 -2.82 -15.06 -3.30
CA ALA A 85 -1.75 -15.72 -2.54
C ALA A 85 -2.12 -15.96 -1.06
N VAL A 86 -3.24 -15.39 -0.60
CA VAL A 86 -3.70 -15.48 0.78
C VAL A 86 -4.34 -16.85 1.02
N ARG A 87 -3.67 -17.68 1.81
CA ARG A 87 -4.07 -19.08 2.07
C ARG A 87 -5.31 -19.23 2.95
N ALA A 88 -5.60 -18.22 3.78
CA ALA A 88 -6.70 -18.24 4.73
C ALA A 88 -7.22 -16.82 4.99
N PRO A 89 -8.54 -16.62 5.10
CA PRO A 89 -9.15 -15.32 5.40
C PRO A 89 -8.55 -14.65 6.65
N ALA A 90 -8.30 -15.42 7.71
CA ALA A 90 -7.73 -14.93 8.96
C ALA A 90 -6.28 -14.44 8.84
N ALA A 91 -5.55 -14.84 7.79
CA ALA A 91 -4.17 -14.45 7.55
C ALA A 91 -4.04 -13.14 6.74
N PHE A 92 -5.14 -12.64 6.17
CA PHE A 92 -5.13 -11.50 5.26
C PHE A 92 -4.43 -10.27 5.85
N ASP A 93 -4.85 -9.83 7.04
CA ASP A 93 -4.27 -8.65 7.71
C ASP A 93 -2.76 -8.82 7.90
N GLY A 94 -2.34 -9.94 8.48
CA GLY A 94 -0.92 -10.21 8.74
C GLY A 94 -0.08 -10.20 7.47
N TRP A 95 -0.58 -10.86 6.41
CA TRP A 95 0.07 -10.87 5.10
C TRP A 95 0.13 -9.47 4.46
N ALA A 96 -0.93 -8.68 4.54
CA ALA A 96 -0.96 -7.30 4.04
C ALA A 96 0.08 -6.41 4.73
N PHE A 97 0.21 -6.50 6.05
CA PHE A 97 1.27 -5.78 6.78
C PHE A 97 2.68 -6.30 6.46
N GLN A 98 2.84 -7.58 6.12
CA GLN A 98 4.11 -8.10 5.62
C GLN A 98 4.47 -7.51 4.25
N VAL A 99 3.49 -7.40 3.34
CA VAL A 99 3.70 -6.71 2.05
C VAL A 99 4.19 -5.28 2.31
N ALA A 100 3.45 -4.48 3.08
CA ALA A 100 3.85 -3.10 3.39
C ALA A 100 5.25 -3.00 4.06
N SER A 101 5.55 -3.92 4.97
CA SER A 101 6.88 -3.99 5.62
C SER A 101 8.01 -4.29 4.63
N ASN A 102 7.76 -5.13 3.61
CA ASN A 102 8.72 -5.41 2.55
C ASN A 102 8.99 -4.16 1.71
N ILE A 103 7.93 -3.41 1.36
CA ILE A 103 8.06 -2.17 0.59
C ILE A 103 8.84 -1.11 1.36
N LEU A 104 8.52 -0.91 2.65
CA LEU A 104 9.28 -0.03 3.53
C LEU A 104 10.77 -0.39 3.56
N ARG A 105 11.09 -1.67 3.76
CA ARG A 105 12.48 -2.15 3.76
C ARG A 105 13.17 -1.85 2.43
N ASP A 106 12.52 -2.09 1.31
CA ASP A 106 13.06 -1.77 -0.01
C ASP A 106 13.25 -0.27 -0.24
N HIS A 107 12.31 0.56 0.23
CA HIS A 107 12.41 2.01 0.16
C HIS A 107 13.63 2.52 0.94
N PHE A 108 13.79 2.13 2.21
CA PHE A 108 14.96 2.51 3.00
C PHE A 108 16.28 1.98 2.42
N ARG A 109 16.26 0.76 1.87
CA ARG A 109 17.44 0.17 1.21
C ARG A 109 17.84 0.95 -0.05
N ARG A 110 16.87 1.50 -0.81
CA ARG A 110 17.12 2.37 -1.96
C ARG A 110 17.66 3.73 -1.52
N ALA A 111 17.00 4.40 -0.57
CA ALA A 111 17.41 5.70 -0.06
C ALA A 111 18.88 5.71 0.42
N ARG A 112 19.29 4.68 1.19
CA ARG A 112 20.69 4.52 1.63
C ARG A 112 21.68 4.34 0.48
N ARG A 113 21.29 3.63 -0.59
CA ARG A 113 22.16 3.49 -1.77
C ARG A 113 22.31 4.81 -2.50
N ASP A 114 21.23 5.56 -2.65
CA ASP A 114 21.24 6.84 -3.38
C ASP A 114 22.05 7.90 -2.61
N GLU A 115 21.97 7.90 -1.28
CA GLU A 115 22.82 8.71 -0.41
C GLU A 115 24.31 8.34 -0.56
N HIS A 116 24.63 7.04 -0.51
CA HIS A 116 26.00 6.55 -0.70
C HIS A 116 26.58 6.89 -2.07
N LEU A 117 25.78 6.75 -3.13
CA LEU A 117 26.18 7.12 -4.49
C LEU A 117 26.39 8.62 -4.64
N ARG A 118 25.52 9.45 -4.04
CA ARG A 118 25.70 10.90 -3.99
C ARG A 118 27.02 11.30 -3.31
N GLY A 119 27.33 10.69 -2.17
CA GLY A 119 28.61 10.93 -1.49
C GLY A 119 29.82 10.52 -2.35
N LYS A 120 29.74 9.39 -3.05
CA LYS A 120 30.80 8.96 -3.99
C LYS A 120 30.98 9.91 -5.18
N LEU A 121 29.87 10.41 -5.75
CA LEU A 121 29.93 11.38 -6.85
C LEU A 121 30.58 12.69 -6.41
N GLN A 122 30.22 13.21 -5.22
CA GLN A 122 30.86 14.40 -4.65
C GLN A 122 32.38 14.20 -4.46
N LEU A 123 32.81 13.01 -4.02
CA LEU A 123 34.23 12.69 -3.87
C LEU A 123 34.98 12.62 -5.21
N LEU A 124 34.33 12.12 -6.27
CA LEU A 124 34.91 12.07 -7.61
C LEU A 124 35.00 13.46 -8.26
N GLU A 125 34.01 14.33 -8.02
CA GLU A 125 33.99 15.71 -8.51
C GLU A 125 35.09 16.59 -7.88
N TRP A 126 35.60 16.22 -6.70
CA TRP A 126 36.55 17.01 -5.92
C TRP A 126 37.99 16.46 -5.99
N GLY A 127 38.23 15.41 -6.77
CA GLY A 127 39.49 14.67 -6.83
C GLY A 127 40.44 14.99 -8.00
N GLU A 128 40.09 15.91 -8.90
CA GLU A 128 40.94 16.31 -10.05
C GLU A 128 41.29 17.81 -10.05
N ALA A 129 42.03 18.27 -9.05
CA ALA A 129 42.66 19.60 -9.06
C ALA A 129 44.16 19.50 -8.78
#